data_AF-A0A0Q5QV98-F1
#
_entry.id   AF-A0A0Q5QV98-F1
#
_cell.length_a   1.000
_cell.length_b   1.000
_cell.length_c   1.000
_cell.angle_alpha   90.00
_cell.angle_beta   90.00
_cell.angle_gamma   90.00
#
_symmetry.space_group_name_H-M   'P 1'
#
loop_
_entity.id
_entity.type
_entity.pdbx_description
1 polymer ?
#
loop_
_entity_poly.entity_id
_entity_poly.type
_entity_poly.pdbx_seq_one_letter_code
_entity_poly.pdbx_strand_id
1 'polypeptide(L)'
;MAGCSVREQPTSNETVAAFEVALPTAKDRAALLTILRTTATAAGGHLDAASDKELRSTAEASPLAKMSVHAAVWEGAKDEENWATIMDQSDHIGQVWIMFARGRNEAQARSFRQQGMRDIAARWPDVLSLPILDRRTIPLRRDLIRTAKGYRLNPTATARYKS
;
A
#
# COMPACT_ATOMS: atom_id res chain seq x y z
N MET A 1 8.08 -18.49 -31.68
CA MET A 1 8.38 -17.95 -30.35
C MET A 1 7.22 -17.05 -29.95
N ALA A 2 6.36 -17.49 -29.04
CA ALA A 2 5.27 -16.65 -28.53
C ALA A 2 5.88 -15.66 -27.52
N GLY A 3 6.11 -14.43 -27.95
CA GLY A 3 6.54 -13.35 -27.07
C GLY A 3 5.43 -13.09 -26.05
N CYS A 4 5.76 -13.14 -24.77
CA CYS A 4 4.92 -12.57 -23.73
C CYS A 4 4.80 -11.07 -24.02
N SER A 5 3.72 -10.64 -24.68
CA SER A 5 3.37 -9.23 -24.69
C SER A 5 3.05 -8.86 -23.24
N VAL A 6 3.82 -7.93 -22.68
CA VAL A 6 3.47 -7.31 -21.40
C VAL A 6 2.11 -6.67 -21.62
N ARG A 7 1.05 -7.32 -21.12
CA ARG A 7 -0.29 -6.75 -21.16
C ARG A 7 -0.20 -5.43 -20.41
N GLU A 8 -0.48 -4.33 -21.10
CA GLU A 8 -0.45 -3.00 -20.50
C GLU A 8 -1.34 -3.03 -19.26
N GLN A 9 -0.78 -2.64 -18.10
CA GLN A 9 -1.58 -2.56 -16.89
C GLN A 9 -2.65 -1.49 -17.10
N PRO A 10 -3.92 -1.78 -16.75
CA PRO A 10 -4.96 -0.77 -16.87
C PRO A 10 -4.60 0.44 -16.01
N THR A 11 -4.91 1.63 -16.51
CA THR A 11 -4.64 2.91 -15.82
C THR A 11 -5.27 2.96 -14.43
N SER A 12 -6.34 2.19 -14.18
CA SER A 12 -6.97 2.05 -12.88
C SER A 12 -6.03 1.49 -11.79
N ASN A 13 -5.01 0.70 -12.16
CA ASN A 13 -4.04 0.14 -11.23
C ASN A 13 -2.87 1.09 -10.92
N GLU A 14 -2.81 2.26 -11.54
CA GLU A 14 -1.77 3.24 -11.23
C GLU A 14 -1.85 3.68 -9.76
N THR A 15 -0.72 3.69 -9.08
CA THR A 15 -0.63 4.23 -7.71
C THR A 15 -0.68 5.75 -7.77
N VAL A 16 -1.69 6.33 -7.15
CA VAL A 16 -1.93 7.79 -7.14
C VAL A 16 -1.60 8.45 -5.81
N ALA A 17 -1.52 7.68 -4.74
CA ALA A 17 -1.07 8.15 -3.43
C ALA A 17 -0.47 7.00 -2.63
N ALA A 18 0.54 7.29 -1.82
CA ALA A 18 1.17 6.31 -0.98
C ALA A 18 1.64 6.94 0.34
N PHE A 19 1.47 6.20 1.42
CA PHE A 19 1.74 6.68 2.78
C PHE A 19 2.40 5.60 3.61
N GLU A 20 3.22 6.01 4.57
CA GLU A 20 3.77 5.18 5.61
C GLU A 20 3.11 5.53 6.95
N VAL A 21 2.73 4.50 7.71
CA VAL A 21 2.17 4.61 9.06
C VAL A 21 3.00 3.72 10.00
N ALA A 22 3.53 4.29 11.08
CA ALA A 22 4.31 3.53 12.06
C ALA A 22 3.38 2.73 12.98
N LEU A 23 3.37 1.40 12.83
CA LEU A 23 2.50 0.45 13.53
C LEU A 23 3.32 -0.70 14.15
N PRO A 24 4.11 -0.43 15.21
CA PRO A 24 5.02 -1.42 15.78
C PRO A 24 4.29 -2.60 16.43
N THR A 25 3.07 -2.38 16.92
CA THR A 25 2.31 -3.42 17.64
C THR A 25 1.26 -4.10 16.76
N ALA A 26 0.96 -5.36 17.05
CA ALA A 26 -0.13 -6.09 16.39
C ALA A 26 -1.50 -5.41 16.62
N LYS A 27 -1.69 -4.78 17.78
CA LYS A 27 -2.90 -4.01 18.11
C LYS A 27 -3.08 -2.82 17.18
N ASP A 28 -2.00 -2.10 16.87
CA ASP A 28 -2.07 -0.96 15.96
C ASP A 28 -2.35 -1.39 14.53
N ARG A 29 -1.74 -2.49 14.08
CA ARG A 29 -2.03 -3.10 12.76
C ARG A 29 -3.49 -3.53 12.66
N ALA A 30 -4.02 -4.20 13.68
CA ALA A 30 -5.44 -4.59 13.72
C ALA A 30 -6.38 -3.37 13.69
N ALA A 31 -6.03 -2.28 14.39
CA ALA A 31 -6.79 -1.04 14.36
C ALA A 31 -6.77 -0.39 12.96
N LEU A 32 -5.62 -0.42 12.26
CA LEU A 32 -5.52 0.11 10.90
C LEU A 32 -6.44 -0.67 9.96
N LEU A 33 -6.37 -2.00 10.00
CA LEU A 33 -7.21 -2.86 9.16
C LEU A 33 -8.70 -2.68 9.46
N THR A 34 -9.06 -2.42 10.73
CA THR A 34 -10.44 -2.11 11.10
C THR A 34 -10.92 -0.82 10.47
N ILE A 35 -10.13 0.26 10.53
CA ILE A 35 -10.47 1.55 9.89
C ILE A 35 -10.69 1.33 8.39
N LEU A 36 -9.71 0.73 7.71
CA LEU A 36 -9.77 0.51 6.27
C LEU A 36 -10.94 -0.38 5.86
N ARG A 37 -11.23 -1.44 6.63
CA ARG A 37 -12.38 -2.30 6.39
C ARG A 37 -13.70 -1.53 6.51
N THR A 38 -13.88 -0.77 7.59
CA THR A 38 -15.08 0.05 7.78
C THR A 38 -15.25 1.07 6.66
N THR A 39 -14.16 1.75 6.27
CA THR A 39 -14.20 2.70 5.15
C THR A 39 -14.52 2.02 3.82
N ALA A 40 -13.92 0.86 3.55
CA ALA A 40 -14.16 0.09 2.32
C ALA A 40 -15.62 -0.36 2.24
N THR A 41 -16.15 -0.96 3.32
CA THR A 41 -17.55 -1.40 3.39
C THR A 41 -18.53 -0.26 3.18
N ALA A 42 -18.29 0.92 3.78
CA ALA A 42 -19.12 2.10 3.55
C ALA A 42 -19.11 2.59 2.10
N ALA A 43 -18.03 2.30 1.36
CA ALA A 43 -17.87 2.61 -0.05
C ALA A 43 -18.30 1.48 -0.99
N GLY A 44 -18.82 0.35 -0.48
CA GLY A 44 -19.25 -0.80 -1.29
C GLY A 44 -18.14 -1.78 -1.67
N GLY A 45 -16.97 -1.69 -1.00
CA GLY A 45 -15.86 -2.63 -1.15
C GLY A 45 -15.66 -3.51 0.09
N HIS A 46 -14.58 -4.29 0.08
CA HIS A 46 -14.16 -5.12 1.21
C HIS A 46 -12.64 -5.09 1.38
N LEU A 47 -12.18 -5.65 2.51
CA LEU A 47 -10.76 -5.77 2.83
C LEU A 47 -10.42 -7.23 3.10
N ASP A 48 -9.47 -7.74 2.34
CA ASP A 48 -8.86 -9.05 2.55
C ASP A 48 -7.48 -8.87 3.16
N ALA A 49 -7.21 -9.62 4.22
CA ALA A 49 -5.93 -9.59 4.92
C ALA A 49 -5.39 -11.02 5.02
N ALA A 50 -4.10 -11.17 4.76
CA ALA A 50 -3.39 -12.41 5.00
C ALA A 50 -3.48 -12.77 6.50
N SER A 51 -3.76 -14.03 6.77
CA SER A 51 -3.72 -14.61 8.10
C SER A 51 -2.30 -14.69 8.65
N ASP A 52 -2.17 -14.75 9.97
CA ASP A 52 -0.86 -14.96 10.64
C ASP A 52 -0.15 -16.23 10.14
N LYS A 53 -0.92 -17.25 9.76
CA LYS A 53 -0.39 -18.49 9.19
C LYS A 53 0.22 -18.25 7.82
N GLU A 54 -0.48 -17.53 6.94
CA GLU A 54 0.03 -17.22 5.59
C GLU A 54 1.27 -16.33 5.65
N LEU A 55 1.28 -15.32 6.52
CA LEU A 55 2.44 -14.45 6.73
C LEU A 55 3.64 -15.25 7.24
N ARG A 56 3.43 -16.17 8.19
CA ARG A 56 4.48 -17.06 8.71
C ARG A 56 5.01 -17.99 7.63
N SER A 57 4.14 -18.69 6.91
CA SER A 57 4.55 -19.58 5.81
C SER A 57 5.33 -18.81 4.74
N THR A 58 4.94 -17.58 4.44
CA THR A 58 5.66 -16.71 3.49
C THR A 58 7.06 -16.38 3.99
N ALA A 59 7.19 -16.01 5.27
CA ALA A 59 8.48 -15.71 5.89
C ALA A 59 9.40 -16.93 6.02
N GLU A 60 8.84 -18.12 6.23
CA GLU A 60 9.57 -19.41 6.24
C GLU A 60 10.08 -19.77 4.84
N ALA A 61 9.25 -19.60 3.81
CA ALA A 61 9.63 -19.87 2.42
C ALA A 61 10.66 -18.85 1.88
N SER A 62 10.54 -17.58 2.28
CA SER A 62 11.47 -16.52 1.90
C SER A 62 11.57 -15.46 2.99
N PRO A 63 12.69 -15.41 3.75
CA PRO A 63 12.91 -14.39 4.77
C PRO A 63 12.85 -12.95 4.23
N LEU A 64 13.19 -12.75 2.95
CA LEU A 64 13.11 -11.44 2.28
C LEU A 64 11.67 -11.00 2.03
N ALA A 65 10.73 -11.94 1.89
CA ALA A 65 9.30 -11.70 1.74
C ALA A 65 8.56 -11.65 3.10
N LYS A 66 9.28 -11.60 4.21
CA LYS A 66 8.68 -11.48 5.54
C LYS A 66 7.90 -10.17 5.66
N MET A 67 6.68 -10.27 6.16
CA MET A 67 5.76 -9.16 6.41
C MET A 67 5.08 -9.39 7.77
N SER A 68 4.69 -8.31 8.45
CA SER A 68 3.86 -8.34 9.66
C SER A 68 2.40 -7.98 9.39
N VAL A 69 2.12 -7.42 8.20
CA VAL A 69 0.78 -7.24 7.65
C VAL A 69 0.84 -7.30 6.13
N HIS A 70 -0.15 -7.94 5.52
CA HIS A 70 -0.40 -7.86 4.08
C HIS A 70 -1.91 -7.89 3.87
N ALA A 71 -2.45 -6.85 3.26
CA ALA A 71 -3.87 -6.73 3.00
C ALA A 71 -4.12 -5.94 1.71
N ALA A 72 -5.30 -6.14 1.14
CA ALA A 72 -5.77 -5.42 -0.03
C ALA A 72 -7.22 -4.99 0.19
N VAL A 73 -7.55 -3.81 -0.33
CA VAL A 73 -8.93 -3.32 -0.40
C VAL A 73 -9.40 -3.43 -1.83
N TRP A 74 -10.58 -4.03 -1.99
CA TRP A 74 -11.16 -4.34 -3.29
C TRP A 74 -12.53 -3.72 -3.46
N GLU A 75 -12.86 -3.35 -4.69
CA GLU A 75 -14.22 -3.05 -5.13
C GLU A 75 -14.99 -4.34 -5.46
N GLY A 76 -16.25 -4.40 -5.01
CA GLY A 76 -17.19 -5.45 -5.39
C GLY A 76 -16.87 -6.81 -4.75
N ALA A 77 -17.85 -7.72 -4.71
CA ALA A 77 -17.72 -8.98 -3.98
C ALA A 77 -16.79 -10.03 -4.62
N LYS A 78 -16.14 -9.71 -5.75
CA LYS A 78 -15.32 -10.64 -6.56
C LYS A 78 -13.95 -10.07 -6.93
N ASP A 79 -13.41 -9.20 -6.08
CA ASP A 79 -12.08 -8.59 -6.28
C ASP A 79 -11.93 -7.92 -7.64
N GLU A 80 -12.96 -7.19 -8.07
CA GLU A 80 -13.05 -6.67 -9.44
C GLU A 80 -12.01 -5.59 -9.70
N GLU A 81 -11.63 -4.85 -8.66
CA GLU A 81 -10.64 -3.78 -8.72
C GLU A 81 -9.94 -3.57 -7.38
N ASN A 82 -8.62 -3.41 -7.39
CA ASN A 82 -7.85 -3.04 -6.21
C ASN A 82 -7.95 -1.51 -5.99
N TRP A 83 -8.36 -1.09 -4.80
CA TRP A 83 -8.30 0.33 -4.39
C TRP A 83 -7.09 0.64 -3.53
N ALA A 84 -6.63 -0.33 -2.73
CA ALA A 84 -5.41 -0.16 -1.97
C ALA A 84 -4.71 -1.48 -1.68
N THR A 85 -3.40 -1.38 -1.49
CA THR A 85 -2.55 -2.45 -0.96
C THR A 85 -1.85 -1.94 0.31
N ILE A 86 -1.84 -2.77 1.34
CA ILE A 86 -1.34 -2.44 2.68
C ILE A 86 -0.35 -3.50 3.09
N MET A 87 0.91 -3.12 3.27
CA MET A 87 1.96 -4.06 3.64
C MET A 87 3.15 -3.35 4.29
N ASP A 88 3.90 -4.08 5.10
CA ASP A 88 5.31 -3.80 5.34
C ASP A 88 6.15 -4.90 4.69
N GLN A 89 7.47 -4.76 4.67
CA GLN A 89 8.39 -5.82 4.22
C GLN A 89 9.57 -5.97 5.16
N SER A 90 10.43 -6.97 4.88
CA SER A 90 11.56 -7.37 5.72
C SER A 90 12.52 -6.22 6.08
N ASP A 91 12.66 -5.20 5.24
CA ASP A 91 13.51 -4.03 5.44
C ASP A 91 12.83 -2.86 6.16
N HIS A 92 11.54 -2.95 6.47
CA HIS A 92 10.75 -1.91 7.14
C HIS A 92 9.58 -2.44 7.98
N ILE A 93 9.74 -3.61 8.63
CA ILE A 93 8.71 -4.19 9.50
C ILE A 93 8.22 -3.18 10.55
N GLY A 94 6.91 -3.05 10.67
CA GLY A 94 6.24 -2.10 11.55
C GLY A 94 6.13 -0.67 10.98
N GLN A 95 6.71 -0.38 9.82
CA GLN A 95 6.42 0.83 9.03
C GLN A 95 5.48 0.39 7.90
N VAL A 96 4.17 0.45 8.11
CA VAL A 96 3.22 -0.08 7.15
C VAL A 96 3.01 0.92 6.01
N TRP A 97 3.22 0.46 4.79
CA TRP A 97 2.95 1.22 3.57
C TRP A 97 1.51 0.96 3.10
N ILE A 98 0.82 2.04 2.74
CA ILE A 98 -0.53 2.03 2.18
C ILE A 98 -0.43 2.67 0.80
N MET A 99 -0.71 1.90 -0.24
CA MET A 99 -0.62 2.32 -1.63
C MET A 99 -2.03 2.36 -2.19
N PHE A 100 -2.47 3.52 -2.67
CA PHE A 100 -3.81 3.71 -3.24
C PHE A 100 -3.76 3.71 -4.75
N ALA A 101 -4.56 2.85 -5.37
CA ALA A 101 -4.76 2.82 -6.80
C ALA A 101 -5.67 3.97 -7.26
N ARG A 102 -5.62 4.28 -8.55
CA ARG A 102 -6.48 5.27 -9.19
C ARG A 102 -7.95 4.84 -9.16
N GLY A 103 -8.21 3.56 -9.42
CA GLY A 103 -9.53 2.99 -9.63
C GLY A 103 -10.14 3.35 -10.99
N ARG A 104 -11.09 2.54 -11.45
CA ARG A 104 -11.94 2.75 -12.63
C ARG A 104 -12.92 3.87 -12.33
N ASN A 105 -13.52 3.85 -11.15
CA ASN A 105 -14.30 4.95 -10.60
C ASN A 105 -13.42 5.85 -9.73
N GLU A 106 -12.67 6.75 -10.37
CA GLU A 106 -11.72 7.64 -9.69
C GLU A 106 -12.36 8.45 -8.54
N ALA A 107 -13.63 8.85 -8.67
CA ALA A 107 -14.31 9.62 -7.64
C ALA A 107 -14.54 8.80 -6.36
N GLN A 108 -14.94 7.54 -6.52
CA GLN A 108 -15.16 6.61 -5.41
C GLN A 108 -13.84 6.20 -4.75
N ALA A 109 -12.84 5.80 -5.54
CA ALA A 109 -11.51 5.47 -5.02
C ALA A 109 -10.86 6.66 -4.30
N ARG A 110 -11.02 7.87 -4.83
CA ARG A 110 -10.59 9.11 -4.16
C ARG A 110 -11.33 9.34 -2.84
N SER A 111 -12.65 9.14 -2.81
CA SER A 111 -13.45 9.30 -1.60
C SER A 111 -13.04 8.31 -0.52
N PHE A 112 -12.89 7.02 -0.87
CA PHE A 112 -12.35 5.97 0.00
C PHE A 112 -11.00 6.37 0.58
N ARG A 113 -10.04 6.78 -0.27
CA ARG A 113 -8.72 7.25 0.15
C ARG A 113 -8.81 8.43 1.12
N GLN A 114 -9.58 9.47 0.78
CA GLN A 114 -9.67 10.68 1.59
C GLN A 114 -10.29 10.39 2.96
N GLN A 115 -11.35 9.60 2.99
CA GLN A 115 -12.00 9.17 4.22
C GLN A 115 -11.06 8.31 5.08
N GLY A 116 -10.47 7.27 4.49
CA GLY A 116 -9.57 6.37 5.20
C GLY A 116 -8.35 7.09 5.75
N MET A 117 -7.70 7.95 4.95
CA MET A 117 -6.54 8.71 5.41
C MET A 117 -6.89 9.76 6.48
N ARG A 118 -8.10 10.31 6.46
CA ARG A 118 -8.55 11.22 7.53
C ARG A 118 -8.63 10.48 8.87
N ASP A 119 -9.25 9.31 8.89
CA ASP A 119 -9.45 8.53 10.11
C ASP A 119 -8.11 7.93 10.60
N ILE A 120 -7.24 7.52 9.67
CA ILE A 120 -5.86 7.09 9.97
C ILE A 120 -5.06 8.24 10.59
N ALA A 121 -5.04 9.41 9.97
CA ALA A 121 -4.28 10.56 10.46
C ALA A 121 -4.80 11.10 11.80
N ALA A 122 -6.09 10.95 12.08
CA ALA A 122 -6.66 11.28 13.39
C ALA A 122 -6.11 10.39 14.51
N ARG A 123 -5.75 9.14 14.20
CA ARG A 123 -5.19 8.18 15.16
C ARG A 123 -3.67 8.16 15.20
N TRP A 124 -3.03 8.30 14.05
CA TRP A 124 -1.58 8.31 13.87
C TRP A 124 -1.19 9.59 13.14
N PRO A 125 -0.96 10.71 13.85
CA PRO A 125 -0.69 12.00 13.21
C PRO A 125 0.65 12.05 12.45
N ASP A 126 1.57 11.15 12.76
CA ASP A 126 2.90 11.06 12.14
C ASP A 126 2.93 10.29 10.81
N VAL A 127 1.80 10.24 10.08
CA VAL A 127 1.76 9.65 8.73
C VAL A 127 2.72 10.40 7.81
N LEU A 128 3.49 9.64 7.02
CA LEU A 128 4.47 10.17 6.08
C LEU A 128 4.08 9.85 4.64
N SER A 129 4.12 10.84 3.76
CA SER A 129 3.91 10.59 2.32
C SER A 129 5.12 9.89 1.69
N LEU A 130 4.86 8.90 0.83
CA LEU A 130 5.87 8.21 0.04
C LEU A 130 5.90 8.78 -1.39
N PRO A 131 7.08 8.93 -2.02
CA PRO A 131 7.15 9.33 -3.42
C PRO A 131 6.70 8.19 -4.32
N ILE A 132 6.01 8.55 -5.41
CA ILE A 132 5.59 7.62 -6.46
C ILE A 132 6.23 8.09 -7.77
N LEU A 133 6.99 7.20 -8.41
CA LEU A 133 7.63 7.44 -9.69
C LEU A 133 6.72 6.92 -10.80
N ASP A 134 6.42 7.80 -11.75
CA ASP A 134 5.60 7.54 -12.95
C ASP A 134 4.28 6.81 -12.67
N ARG A 135 3.69 7.06 -11.49
CA ARG A 135 2.44 6.45 -10.99
C ARG A 135 2.45 4.92 -10.90
N ARG A 136 3.62 4.30 -10.89
CA ARG A 136 3.77 2.83 -10.94
C ARG A 136 4.70 2.30 -9.87
N THR A 137 5.71 3.07 -9.50
CA THR A 137 6.81 2.57 -8.67
C THR A 137 6.95 3.38 -7.39
N ILE A 138 6.92 2.71 -6.25
CA ILE A 138 7.41 3.28 -5.00
C ILE A 138 8.88 2.86 -4.85
N PRO A 139 9.82 3.81 -4.66
CA PRO A 139 11.22 3.46 -4.45
C PRO A 139 11.41 2.58 -3.21
N LEU A 140 12.47 1.79 -3.22
CA LEU A 140 12.83 0.92 -2.12
C LEU A 140 13.14 1.75 -0.87
N ARG A 141 12.86 1.22 0.32
CA ARG A 141 13.07 1.95 1.58
C ARG A 141 14.49 2.51 1.73
N ARG A 142 15.50 1.76 1.29
CA ARG A 142 16.93 2.14 1.28
C ARG A 142 17.26 3.31 0.35
N ASP A 143 16.42 3.54 -0.65
CA ASP A 143 16.58 4.60 -1.65
C ASP A 143 15.74 5.84 -1.28
N LEU A 144 15.09 5.84 -0.10
CA LEU A 144 14.29 6.96 0.41
C LEU A 144 15.01 7.73 1.51
N ILE A 145 14.97 9.07 1.41
CA ILE A 145 15.46 10.00 2.43
C ILE A 145 14.24 10.58 3.16
N ARG A 146 14.19 10.40 4.49
CA ARG A 146 13.12 10.96 5.32
C ARG A 146 13.19 12.49 5.38
N THR A 147 12.03 13.12 5.38
CA THR A 147 11.82 14.57 5.52
C THR A 147 10.80 14.83 6.62
N ALA A 148 10.53 16.10 6.94
CA ALA A 148 9.54 16.47 7.96
C ALA A 148 8.10 16.01 7.64
N LYS A 149 7.75 15.83 6.36
CA LYS A 149 6.36 15.52 5.91
C LYS A 149 6.24 14.23 5.12
N GLY A 150 7.32 13.46 4.97
CA GLY A 150 7.33 12.32 4.08
C GLY A 150 8.73 11.87 3.69
N TYR A 151 8.84 11.32 2.49
CA TYR A 151 10.09 10.87 1.91
C TYR A 151 10.37 11.53 0.56
N ARG A 152 11.64 11.60 0.20
CA ARG A 152 12.10 11.92 -1.15
C ARG A 152 13.04 10.84 -1.66
N LEU A 153 13.06 10.63 -2.98
CA LEU A 153 14.05 9.74 -3.60
C LEU A 153 15.47 10.26 -3.31
N ASN A 154 16.36 9.34 -2.94
CA ASN A 154 17.78 9.63 -2.86
C ASN A 154 18.31 9.96 -4.27
N PRO A 155 18.87 11.16 -4.50
CA PRO A 155 19.37 11.55 -5.83
C PRO A 155 20.36 10.54 -6.43
N THR A 156 21.17 9.87 -5.59
CA THR A 156 22.14 8.87 -6.04
C THR A 156 21.49 7.58 -6.55
N ALA A 157 20.24 7.31 -6.18
CA ALA A 157 19.47 6.15 -6.61
C ALA A 157 18.62 6.42 -7.87
N THR A 158 18.47 7.69 -8.29
CA THR A 158 17.60 8.10 -9.41
C THR A 158 17.83 7.29 -10.68
N ALA A 159 19.09 7.00 -11.03
CA ALA A 159 19.40 6.25 -12.24
C ALA A 159 18.79 4.84 -12.28
N ARG A 160 18.50 4.22 -11.13
CA ARG A 160 17.88 2.88 -11.05
C ARG A 160 16.39 2.89 -11.41
N TYR A 161 15.77 4.06 -11.38
CA TYR A 161 14.33 4.24 -11.57
C TYR A 161 13.98 4.97 -12.87
N LYS A 162 14.98 5.31 -13.69
CA LYS A 162 14.74 5.82 -15.04
C LYS A 162 14.46 4.61 -15.93
N SER A 163 13.20 4.44 -16.32
CA SER A 163 12.77 3.52 -17.38
C SER A 163 12.73 4.22 -18.73
#